data_AF-A0AAV3S7C9-F1
#
_entry.id   AF-A0AAV3S7C9-F1
#
_cell.length_a   1.000
_cell.length_b   1.000
_cell.length_c   1.000
_cell.angle_alpha   90.00
_cell.angle_beta   90.00
_cell.angle_gamma   90.00
#
_symmetry.space_group_name_H-M   'P 1'
#
loop_
_entity.id
_entity.type
_entity.pdbx_description
1 polymer ?
#
loop_
_entity_poly.entity_id
_entity_poly.type
_entity_poly.pdbx_seq_one_letter_code
_entity_poly.pdbx_strand_id
1 'polypeptide(L)'
;MHTVDAAGLRIGDDHPPRIMGVLNVSKESPYSPSVFDDPDEAAAYVESDLVAEGADIVDVGLESANKRLDVLDEAEELERLNTAIETIERVEADVVFSIETRYAAVADAALEEGFDMVNDICGFADPEMPAVCEKHDAAVVKMASPPDLERPGAIEDVDDIYDALARNGFTEKTILDPAFGGWSEAKTLADDRETFERLREFRGYGRPLLVSINRKNFLRDIADRSTEDALPVSLAATSMAVERGAHVIRTHDVAETRDAALVGHAFARERHRDRAVEELDVTTVREAERHIDRLGGDNAAAPDAVAHAYEVRAPSDMRQTLVDAASDTGVVCTGGEDLFVAGTTTELESFADRITSASKALAGIAGEIRASID
;
A
#
# COMPACT_ATOMS: atom_id res chain seq x y z
N MET A 1 -14.85 1.30 -2.34
CA MET A 1 -13.86 0.26 -1.91
C MET A 1 -14.53 -0.73 -0.95
N HIS A 2 -14.15 -2.02 -0.96
CA HIS A 2 -14.70 -3.04 -0.05
C HIS A 2 -14.13 -2.91 1.36
N THR A 3 -15.00 -2.88 2.38
CA THR A 3 -14.59 -3.03 3.78
C THR A 3 -14.39 -4.50 4.11
N VAL A 4 -13.25 -4.84 4.69
CA VAL A 4 -12.95 -6.17 5.22
C VAL A 4 -13.32 -6.22 6.71
N ASP A 5 -13.85 -7.36 7.15
CA ASP A 5 -14.11 -7.66 8.57
C ASP A 5 -13.17 -8.79 9.01
N ALA A 6 -12.24 -8.48 9.91
CA ALA A 6 -11.29 -9.41 10.50
C ALA A 6 -11.68 -9.61 11.98
N ALA A 7 -12.40 -10.69 12.28
CA ALA A 7 -12.94 -10.95 13.62
C ALA A 7 -13.68 -9.75 14.27
N GLY A 8 -14.53 -9.06 13.49
CA GLY A 8 -15.24 -7.86 13.95
C GLY A 8 -14.44 -6.55 13.84
N LEU A 9 -13.14 -6.61 13.57
CA LEU A 9 -12.34 -5.44 13.24
C LEU A 9 -12.58 -5.03 11.79
N ARG A 10 -13.23 -3.87 11.62
CA ARG A 10 -13.59 -3.33 10.30
C ARG A 10 -12.42 -2.54 9.70
N ILE A 11 -12.02 -2.87 8.48
CA ILE A 11 -10.85 -2.32 7.77
C ILE A 11 -11.31 -1.78 6.41
N GLY A 12 -11.13 -0.48 6.17
CA GLY A 12 -11.50 0.20 4.92
C GLY A 12 -11.67 1.70 5.13
N ASP A 13 -11.98 2.44 4.06
CA ASP A 13 -12.02 3.92 4.09
C ASP A 13 -12.98 4.53 5.13
N ASP A 14 -14.05 3.82 5.50
CA ASP A 14 -15.07 4.30 6.44
C ASP A 14 -14.72 4.02 7.92
N HIS A 15 -13.49 3.57 8.16
CA HIS A 15 -12.98 3.16 9.47
C HIS A 15 -11.62 3.81 9.73
N PRO A 16 -11.24 4.02 11.00
CA PRO A 16 -9.92 4.53 11.32
C PRO A 16 -8.82 3.57 10.82
N PRO A 17 -7.61 4.06 10.52
CA PRO A 17 -6.47 3.20 10.21
C PRO A 17 -6.21 2.24 11.36
N ARG A 18 -5.84 1.01 11.01
CA ARG A 18 -5.49 -0.03 11.98
C ARG A 18 -4.01 -0.15 12.15
N ILE A 19 -3.57 -0.39 13.38
CA ILE A 19 -2.18 -0.61 13.70
C ILE A 19 -1.96 -2.10 13.94
N MET A 20 -1.04 -2.68 13.16
CA MET A 20 -0.61 -4.06 13.28
C MET A 20 0.77 -4.10 13.94
N GLY A 21 0.82 -4.50 15.21
CA GLY A 21 2.06 -4.73 15.95
C GLY A 21 2.70 -6.05 15.56
N VAL A 22 4.02 -6.14 15.60
CA VAL A 22 4.76 -7.34 15.20
C VAL A 22 5.26 -8.09 16.44
N LEU A 23 4.92 -9.37 16.53
CA LEU A 23 5.48 -10.34 17.46
C LEU A 23 6.20 -11.42 16.67
N ASN A 24 7.46 -11.71 16.99
CA ASN A 24 8.17 -12.85 16.42
C ASN A 24 8.38 -13.90 17.52
N VAL A 25 8.00 -15.13 17.23
CA VAL A 25 8.20 -16.27 18.13
C VAL A 25 9.30 -17.13 17.53
N SER A 26 10.54 -16.98 18.03
CA SER A 26 11.71 -17.67 17.48
C SER A 26 12.77 -17.94 18.55
N LYS A 27 13.35 -19.14 18.50
CA LYS A 27 14.46 -19.56 19.38
C LYS A 27 15.82 -18.98 18.96
N GLU A 28 15.94 -18.40 17.76
CA GLU A 28 17.24 -18.21 17.09
C GLU A 28 17.69 -16.74 16.96
N SER A 29 16.92 -15.77 17.45
CA SER A 29 17.26 -14.35 17.33
C SER A 29 17.32 -13.64 18.69
N PRO A 30 18.53 -13.39 19.24
CA PRO A 30 18.70 -12.62 20.48
C PRO A 30 18.67 -11.08 20.26
N TYR A 31 18.33 -10.58 19.07
CA TYR A 31 18.58 -9.19 18.67
C TYR A 31 17.37 -8.42 18.08
N SER A 32 16.16 -8.70 18.56
CA SER A 32 15.01 -7.82 18.32
C SER A 32 14.19 -7.68 19.61
N PRO A 33 13.66 -6.49 19.94
CA PRO A 33 12.79 -6.31 21.11
C PRO A 33 11.46 -7.10 20.99
N SER A 34 11.18 -7.70 19.83
CA SER A 34 9.94 -8.43 19.53
C SER A 34 10.15 -9.93 19.32
N VAL A 35 11.29 -10.52 19.72
CA VAL A 35 11.54 -11.97 19.60
C VAL A 35 11.45 -12.64 20.96
N PHE A 36 10.58 -13.63 21.07
CA PHE A 36 10.37 -14.40 22.30
C PHE A 36 10.39 -15.90 22.02
N ASP A 37 10.96 -16.68 22.94
CA ASP A 37 10.93 -18.15 22.94
C ASP A 37 10.16 -18.71 24.15
N ASP A 38 9.76 -17.85 25.09
CA ASP A 38 8.91 -18.14 26.24
C ASP A 38 7.52 -17.50 26.05
N PRO A 39 6.42 -18.28 26.09
CA PRO A 39 5.06 -17.77 25.91
C PRO A 39 4.60 -16.76 26.97
N ASP A 40 5.08 -16.85 28.22
CA ASP A 40 4.68 -15.91 29.27
C ASP A 40 5.32 -14.53 29.02
N GLU A 41 6.59 -14.49 28.62
CA GLU A 41 7.27 -13.25 28.22
C GLU A 41 6.65 -12.64 26.95
N ALA A 42 6.33 -13.48 25.96
CA ALA A 42 5.69 -13.05 24.72
C ALA A 42 4.31 -12.45 24.97
N ALA A 43 3.48 -13.09 25.79
CA ALA A 43 2.15 -12.59 26.15
C ALA A 43 2.24 -11.28 26.93
N ALA A 44 3.17 -11.17 27.88
CA ALA A 44 3.40 -9.94 28.62
C ALA A 44 3.76 -8.77 27.68
N TYR A 45 4.65 -9.00 26.71
CA TYR A 45 5.02 -8.00 25.70
C TYR A 45 3.82 -7.58 24.84
N VAL A 46 3.00 -8.54 24.39
CA VAL A 46 1.78 -8.22 23.64
C VAL A 46 0.89 -7.27 24.44
N GLU A 47 0.68 -7.54 25.72
CA GLU A 47 -0.16 -6.68 26.56
C GLU A 47 0.46 -5.31 26.84
N SER A 48 1.74 -5.26 27.21
CA SER A 48 2.39 -4.02 27.69
C SER A 48 2.88 -3.10 26.57
N ASP A 49 3.28 -3.63 25.43
CA ASP A 49 4.00 -2.87 24.39
C ASP A 49 3.23 -2.83 23.07
N LEU A 50 2.33 -3.78 22.80
CA LEU A 50 1.50 -3.74 21.58
C LEU A 50 0.10 -3.22 21.88
N VAL A 51 -0.66 -3.92 22.73
CA VAL A 51 -2.05 -3.57 23.03
C VAL A 51 -2.14 -2.25 23.80
N ALA A 52 -1.34 -2.08 24.86
CA ALA A 52 -1.35 -0.84 25.63
C ALA A 52 -0.93 0.40 24.81
N GLU A 53 -0.11 0.20 23.78
CA GLU A 53 0.28 1.24 22.82
C GLU A 53 -0.73 1.49 21.70
N GLY A 54 -1.74 0.61 21.59
CA GLY A 54 -2.89 0.77 20.70
C GLY A 54 -2.80 0.00 19.39
N ALA A 55 -2.12 -1.15 19.37
CA ALA A 55 -2.27 -2.12 18.28
C ALA A 55 -3.71 -2.66 18.23
N ASP A 56 -4.31 -2.66 17.05
CA ASP A 56 -5.59 -3.32 16.78
C ASP A 56 -5.40 -4.80 16.38
N ILE A 57 -4.22 -5.11 15.82
CA ILE A 57 -3.84 -6.43 15.31
C ILE A 57 -2.44 -6.77 15.83
N VAL A 58 -2.21 -8.03 16.22
CA VAL A 58 -0.88 -8.57 16.52
C VAL A 58 -0.55 -9.61 15.48
N ASP A 59 0.51 -9.37 14.72
CA ASP A 59 1.00 -10.26 13.66
C ASP A 59 2.15 -11.11 14.19
N VAL A 60 1.92 -12.41 14.24
CA VAL A 60 2.80 -13.41 14.84
C VAL A 60 3.59 -14.11 13.75
N GLY A 61 4.90 -13.82 13.68
CA GLY A 61 5.84 -14.53 12.81
C GLY A 61 6.51 -15.70 13.53
N LEU A 62 6.56 -16.87 12.88
CA LEU A 62 7.24 -18.08 13.38
C LEU A 62 8.73 -18.14 12.97
N GLU A 63 9.09 -17.29 12.02
CA GLU A 63 10.44 -17.16 11.48
C GLU A 63 11.11 -15.86 11.94
N SER A 64 12.44 -15.85 11.87
CA SER A 64 13.19 -14.61 12.07
C SER A 64 13.06 -13.71 10.84
N ALA A 65 12.88 -12.41 11.06
CA ALA A 65 12.89 -11.40 10.01
C ALA A 65 14.25 -11.28 9.26
N ASN A 66 15.29 -12.02 9.68
CA ASN A 66 16.60 -12.01 9.02
C ASN A 66 16.58 -12.85 7.74
N LYS A 67 16.45 -12.18 6.59
CA LYS A 67 16.47 -12.72 5.22
C LYS A 67 17.75 -13.51 4.83
N ARG A 68 18.72 -13.65 5.74
CA ARG A 68 19.95 -14.44 5.55
C ARG A 68 19.93 -15.79 6.27
N LEU A 69 18.88 -16.07 7.06
CA LEU A 69 18.68 -17.40 7.64
C LEU A 69 17.95 -18.29 6.63
N ASP A 70 18.14 -19.60 6.78
CA ASP A 70 17.44 -20.59 5.97
C ASP A 70 15.92 -20.47 6.23
N VAL A 71 15.15 -20.54 5.15
CA VAL A 71 13.67 -20.57 5.19
C VAL A 71 13.25 -21.86 5.88
N LEU A 72 12.31 -21.78 6.82
CA LEU A 72 11.77 -22.98 7.45
C LEU A 72 10.84 -23.70 6.47
N ASP A 73 10.89 -25.01 6.52
CA ASP A 73 9.87 -25.81 5.86
C ASP A 73 8.55 -25.80 6.66
N GLU A 74 7.48 -26.30 6.02
CA GLU A 74 6.15 -26.39 6.63
C GLU A 74 6.15 -27.13 7.99
N ALA A 75 6.93 -28.19 8.12
CA ALA A 75 6.96 -29.00 9.34
C ALA A 75 7.65 -28.25 10.49
N GLU A 76 8.69 -27.47 10.17
CA GLU A 76 9.39 -26.62 11.12
C GLU A 76 8.52 -25.44 11.60
N GLU A 77 7.75 -24.80 10.70
CA GLU A 77 6.75 -23.78 11.11
C GLU A 77 5.67 -24.41 12.01
N LEU A 78 5.13 -25.57 11.65
CA LEU A 78 4.14 -26.28 12.49
C LEU A 78 4.68 -26.65 13.87
N GLU A 79 5.96 -27.02 13.99
CA GLU A 79 6.56 -27.29 15.31
C GLU A 79 6.58 -26.03 16.18
N ARG A 80 6.93 -24.87 15.59
CA ARG A 80 7.00 -23.57 16.27
C ARG A 80 5.64 -22.97 16.58
N LEU A 81 4.61 -23.33 15.80
CA LEU A 81 3.24 -22.84 15.99
C LEU A 81 2.72 -23.09 17.42
N ASN A 82 3.12 -24.19 18.07
CA ASN A 82 2.72 -24.48 19.44
C ASN A 82 3.08 -23.35 20.43
N THR A 83 4.26 -22.75 20.29
CA THR A 83 4.68 -21.64 21.16
C THR A 83 3.86 -20.38 20.89
N ALA A 84 3.48 -20.15 19.62
CA ALA A 84 2.60 -19.04 19.25
C ALA A 84 1.18 -19.23 19.79
N ILE A 85 0.60 -20.44 19.69
CA ILE A 85 -0.71 -20.79 20.27
C ILE A 85 -0.69 -20.56 21.78
N GLU A 86 0.31 -21.12 22.46
CA GLU A 86 0.52 -20.95 23.89
C GLU A 86 0.63 -19.47 24.31
N THR A 87 1.20 -18.63 23.45
CA THR A 87 1.32 -17.19 23.69
C THR A 87 -0.05 -16.52 23.62
N ILE A 88 -0.82 -16.76 22.54
CA ILE A 88 -2.12 -16.09 22.36
C ILE A 88 -3.13 -16.53 23.41
N GLU A 89 -3.08 -17.78 23.88
CA GLU A 89 -3.94 -18.29 24.97
C GLU A 89 -3.72 -17.56 26.30
N ARG A 90 -2.52 -16.98 26.50
CA ARG A 90 -2.15 -16.27 27.73
C ARG A 90 -2.48 -14.77 27.69
N VAL A 91 -2.75 -14.22 26.51
CA VAL A 91 -3.11 -12.80 26.35
C VAL A 91 -4.57 -12.61 26.72
N GLU A 92 -4.86 -11.73 27.68
CA GLU A 92 -6.24 -11.45 28.12
C GLU A 92 -6.89 -10.28 27.35
N ALA A 93 -6.10 -9.57 26.53
CA ALA A 93 -6.54 -8.43 25.75
C ALA A 93 -7.45 -8.80 24.57
N ASP A 94 -8.41 -7.91 24.27
CA ASP A 94 -9.23 -7.98 23.06
C ASP A 94 -8.45 -7.40 21.87
N VAL A 95 -7.76 -8.27 21.13
CA VAL A 95 -6.93 -7.94 19.98
C VAL A 95 -7.05 -9.01 18.91
N VAL A 96 -6.99 -8.62 17.63
CA VAL A 96 -7.02 -9.57 16.51
C VAL A 96 -5.64 -10.21 16.36
N PHE A 97 -5.58 -11.54 16.35
CA PHE A 97 -4.32 -12.26 16.09
C PHE A 97 -4.20 -12.67 14.62
N SER A 98 -3.10 -12.26 14.00
CA SER A 98 -2.69 -12.61 12.64
C SER A 98 -1.55 -13.62 12.69
N ILE A 99 -1.63 -14.69 11.90
CA ILE A 99 -0.50 -15.62 11.69
C ILE A 99 0.26 -15.25 10.41
N GLU A 100 1.54 -14.91 10.52
CA GLU A 100 2.42 -14.72 9.36
C GLU A 100 2.99 -16.08 8.93
N THR A 101 2.61 -16.53 7.73
CA THR A 101 3.07 -17.80 7.15
C THR A 101 3.00 -17.75 5.63
N ARG A 102 3.61 -18.74 4.98
CA ARG A 102 3.52 -19.00 3.55
C ARG A 102 2.77 -20.31 3.22
N TYR A 103 2.48 -21.13 4.22
CA TYR A 103 1.95 -22.48 4.03
C TYR A 103 0.48 -22.56 4.45
N ALA A 104 -0.38 -23.09 3.58
CA ALA A 104 -1.79 -23.23 3.86
C ALA A 104 -2.06 -24.16 5.07
N ALA A 105 -1.23 -25.19 5.26
CA ALA A 105 -1.35 -26.11 6.40
C ALA A 105 -1.08 -25.43 7.75
N VAL A 106 -0.10 -24.51 7.80
CA VAL A 106 0.20 -23.72 9.01
C VAL A 106 -0.94 -22.75 9.30
N ALA A 107 -1.44 -22.07 8.26
CA ALA A 107 -2.60 -21.18 8.40
C ALA A 107 -3.86 -21.94 8.88
N ASP A 108 -4.15 -23.12 8.34
CA ASP A 108 -5.30 -23.94 8.73
C ASP A 108 -5.21 -24.34 10.22
N ALA A 109 -4.04 -24.80 10.65
CA ALA A 109 -3.80 -25.17 12.05
C ALA A 109 -3.88 -23.96 12.99
N ALA A 110 -3.32 -22.81 12.62
CA ALA A 110 -3.38 -21.61 13.44
C ALA A 110 -4.82 -21.10 13.61
N LEU A 111 -5.60 -21.07 12.54
CA LEU A 111 -7.00 -20.65 12.57
C LEU A 111 -7.88 -21.60 13.41
N GLU A 112 -7.56 -22.90 13.45
CA GLU A 112 -8.23 -23.86 14.33
C GLU A 112 -7.94 -23.62 15.83
N GLU A 113 -6.82 -22.97 16.14
CA GLU A 113 -6.29 -22.76 17.50
C GLU A 113 -6.43 -21.30 17.99
N GLY A 114 -7.27 -20.49 17.32
CA GLY A 114 -7.71 -19.19 17.83
C GLY A 114 -7.07 -17.96 17.16
N PHE A 115 -6.30 -18.14 16.09
CA PHE A 115 -5.96 -17.01 15.22
C PHE A 115 -7.17 -16.53 14.42
N ASP A 116 -7.23 -15.23 14.14
CA ASP A 116 -8.37 -14.57 13.50
C ASP A 116 -8.16 -14.28 12.02
N MET A 117 -6.90 -14.12 11.61
CA MET A 117 -6.52 -13.74 10.26
C MET A 117 -5.16 -14.31 9.85
N VAL A 118 -4.87 -14.25 8.56
CA VAL A 118 -3.62 -14.73 7.98
C VAL A 118 -2.85 -13.55 7.36
N ASN A 119 -1.54 -13.52 7.54
CA ASN A 119 -0.63 -12.67 6.78
C ASN A 119 0.21 -13.56 5.85
N ASP A 120 -0.26 -13.70 4.61
CA ASP A 120 0.39 -14.53 3.60
C ASP A 120 1.46 -13.73 2.84
N ILE A 121 2.71 -13.93 3.27
CA ILE A 121 3.90 -13.30 2.70
C ILE A 121 4.26 -13.85 1.31
N CYS A 122 3.64 -14.93 0.85
CA CYS A 122 3.84 -15.49 -0.49
C CYS A 122 2.67 -15.23 -1.44
N GLY A 123 1.62 -14.55 -0.99
CA GLY A 123 0.60 -14.00 -1.87
C GLY A 123 -0.16 -15.06 -2.68
N PHE A 124 -0.60 -16.14 -2.04
CA PHE A 124 -1.23 -17.33 -2.63
C PHE A 124 -0.32 -18.06 -3.62
N ALA A 125 1.00 -18.08 -3.40
CA ALA A 125 1.86 -19.03 -4.08
C ALA A 125 1.50 -20.48 -3.69
N ASP A 126 1.10 -20.71 -2.44
CA ASP A 126 0.38 -21.92 -2.04
C ASP A 126 -1.08 -21.83 -2.57
N PRO A 127 -1.48 -22.72 -3.48
CA PRO A 127 -2.81 -22.67 -4.08
C PRO A 127 -3.95 -23.07 -3.12
N GLU A 128 -3.65 -23.69 -1.97
CA GLU A 128 -4.66 -24.08 -0.98
C GLU A 128 -4.99 -22.93 0.00
N MET A 129 -4.11 -21.94 0.14
CA MET A 129 -4.26 -20.82 1.07
C MET A 129 -5.60 -20.06 0.94
N PRO A 130 -6.11 -19.72 -0.26
CA PRO A 130 -7.40 -19.05 -0.39
C PRO A 130 -8.56 -19.88 0.16
N ALA A 131 -8.54 -21.20 -0.09
CA ALA A 131 -9.60 -22.10 0.35
C ALA A 131 -9.59 -22.29 1.87
N VAL A 132 -8.40 -22.30 2.49
CA VAL A 132 -8.25 -22.30 3.95
C VAL A 132 -8.83 -21.02 4.55
N CYS A 133 -8.48 -19.85 4.01
CA CYS A 133 -9.01 -18.58 4.50
C CYS A 133 -10.55 -18.52 4.38
N GLU A 134 -11.12 -18.99 3.27
CA GLU A 134 -12.57 -19.05 3.07
C GLU A 134 -13.27 -20.05 3.99
N LYS A 135 -12.67 -21.23 4.24
CA LYS A 135 -13.18 -22.26 5.16
C LYS A 135 -13.41 -21.68 6.56
N HIS A 136 -12.50 -20.83 7.01
CA HIS A 136 -12.51 -20.22 8.35
C HIS A 136 -13.18 -18.83 8.39
N ASP A 137 -13.66 -18.31 7.26
CA ASP A 137 -14.12 -16.92 7.13
C ASP A 137 -13.05 -15.90 7.61
N ALA A 138 -11.77 -16.23 7.43
CA ALA A 138 -10.63 -15.45 7.89
C ALA A 138 -10.30 -14.33 6.90
N ALA A 139 -9.92 -13.17 7.44
CA ALA A 139 -9.28 -12.14 6.63
C ALA A 139 -7.84 -12.55 6.28
N VAL A 140 -7.34 -12.08 5.14
CA VAL A 140 -5.99 -12.41 4.70
C VAL A 140 -5.27 -11.20 4.11
N VAL A 141 -4.09 -10.89 4.63
CA VAL A 141 -3.14 -10.01 3.96
C VAL A 141 -2.44 -10.82 2.89
N LYS A 142 -2.56 -10.39 1.64
CA LYS A 142 -1.91 -11.00 0.48
C LYS A 142 -0.77 -10.08 0.05
N MET A 143 0.47 -10.52 0.29
CA MET A 143 1.65 -9.78 -0.12
C MET A 143 1.97 -10.00 -1.60
N ALA A 144 2.43 -8.94 -2.29
CA ALA A 144 2.91 -9.01 -3.66
C ALA A 144 4.18 -9.86 -3.75
N SER A 145 4.03 -11.10 -4.21
CA SER A 145 5.11 -12.09 -4.21
C SER A 145 5.15 -12.89 -5.52
N PRO A 146 6.33 -13.42 -5.91
CA PRO A 146 6.42 -14.38 -7.00
C PRO A 146 5.65 -15.66 -6.63
N PRO A 147 5.28 -16.52 -7.61
CA PRO A 147 4.62 -17.79 -7.36
C PRO A 147 5.65 -18.84 -6.91
N ASP A 148 6.38 -18.52 -5.83
CA ASP A 148 7.51 -19.24 -5.29
C ASP A 148 7.52 -19.06 -3.77
N LEU A 149 7.27 -20.17 -3.05
CA LEU A 149 7.21 -20.19 -1.59
C LEU A 149 8.57 -19.87 -0.95
N GLU A 150 9.69 -20.07 -1.65
CA GLU A 150 11.02 -19.82 -1.09
C GLU A 150 11.44 -18.33 -1.23
N ARG A 151 10.69 -17.52 -2.00
CA ARG A 151 11.08 -16.17 -2.38
C ARG A 151 10.00 -15.09 -2.08
N PRO A 152 9.49 -14.98 -0.84
CA PRO A 152 8.48 -13.98 -0.49
C PRO A 152 8.94 -12.56 -0.85
N GLY A 153 8.04 -11.77 -1.43
CA GLY A 153 8.23 -10.35 -1.77
C GLY A 153 9.26 -10.05 -2.86
N ALA A 154 9.91 -11.08 -3.44
CA ALA A 154 11.03 -10.94 -4.37
C ALA A 154 10.61 -10.55 -5.80
N ILE A 155 9.72 -9.56 -5.92
CA ILE A 155 9.36 -8.88 -7.16
C ILE A 155 10.41 -7.81 -7.47
N GLU A 156 10.87 -7.77 -8.71
CA GLU A 156 11.98 -6.90 -9.14
C GLU A 156 11.48 -5.59 -9.74
N ASP A 157 10.46 -5.64 -10.61
CA ASP A 157 9.90 -4.47 -11.27
C ASP A 157 8.64 -3.95 -10.55
N VAL A 158 8.49 -2.62 -10.46
CA VAL A 158 7.36 -1.98 -9.76
C VAL A 158 6.02 -2.31 -10.42
N ASP A 159 5.98 -2.39 -11.76
CA ASP A 159 4.76 -2.76 -12.48
C ASP A 159 4.32 -4.21 -12.16
N ASP A 160 5.27 -5.12 -11.94
CA ASP A 160 5.00 -6.52 -11.60
C ASP A 160 4.41 -6.67 -10.19
N ILE A 161 4.59 -5.70 -9.29
CA ILE A 161 3.98 -5.72 -7.94
C ILE A 161 2.45 -5.76 -8.07
N TYR A 162 1.90 -4.99 -9.00
CA TYR A 162 0.47 -4.95 -9.26
C TYR A 162 -0.02 -6.30 -9.81
N ASP A 163 0.69 -6.86 -10.79
CA ASP A 163 0.31 -8.12 -11.42
C ASP A 163 0.45 -9.30 -10.46
N ALA A 164 1.46 -9.28 -9.58
CA ALA A 164 1.65 -10.25 -8.52
C ALA A 164 0.48 -10.26 -7.53
N LEU A 165 -0.05 -9.09 -7.16
CA LEU A 165 -1.24 -9.01 -6.30
C LEU A 165 -2.48 -9.61 -6.97
N ALA A 166 -2.68 -9.38 -8.27
CA ALA A 166 -3.85 -9.93 -8.98
C ALA A 166 -3.74 -11.44 -9.24
N ARG A 167 -2.52 -12.00 -9.21
CA ARG A 167 -2.28 -13.43 -9.48
C ARG A 167 -3.01 -14.32 -8.48
N ASN A 168 -3.57 -15.41 -9.00
CA ASN A 168 -4.38 -16.39 -8.24
C ASN A 168 -5.65 -15.79 -7.60
N GLY A 169 -6.05 -14.58 -8.02
CA GLY A 169 -7.26 -13.93 -7.56
C GLY A 169 -7.20 -13.50 -6.10
N PHE A 170 -8.38 -13.28 -5.53
CA PHE A 170 -8.58 -12.74 -4.20
C PHE A 170 -9.77 -13.42 -3.52
N THR A 171 -9.74 -13.50 -2.19
CA THR A 171 -10.91 -13.85 -1.37
C THR A 171 -11.78 -12.60 -1.13
N GLU A 172 -12.99 -12.74 -0.58
CA GLU A 172 -13.81 -11.58 -0.19
C GLU A 172 -13.11 -10.70 0.87
N LYS A 173 -12.35 -11.32 1.78
CA LYS A 173 -11.68 -10.65 2.90
C LYS A 173 -10.17 -10.38 2.68
N THR A 174 -9.74 -10.24 1.42
CA THR A 174 -8.33 -9.93 1.11
C THR A 174 -7.98 -8.46 1.35
N ILE A 175 -6.86 -8.24 2.03
CA ILE A 175 -6.12 -6.98 2.22
C ILE A 175 -4.82 -7.08 1.40
N LEU A 176 -4.41 -6.01 0.73
CA LEU A 176 -3.24 -6.03 -0.16
C LEU A 176 -1.98 -5.54 0.57
N ASP A 177 -0.82 -6.15 0.34
CA ASP A 177 0.49 -5.61 0.77
C ASP A 177 1.44 -5.51 -0.45
N PRO A 178 1.90 -4.30 -0.83
CA PRO A 178 2.86 -4.08 -1.93
C PRO A 178 4.29 -4.60 -1.71
N ALA A 179 4.57 -5.25 -0.57
CA ALA A 179 5.86 -5.84 -0.24
C ALA A 179 7.01 -4.83 -0.21
N PHE A 180 6.85 -3.69 0.49
CA PHE A 180 7.92 -2.70 0.63
C PHE A 180 9.21 -3.31 1.21
N GLY A 181 10.37 -2.74 0.88
CA GLY A 181 11.69 -3.12 1.41
C GLY A 181 12.42 -4.15 0.55
N GLY A 182 13.73 -4.30 0.77
CA GLY A 182 14.59 -5.20 0.01
C GLY A 182 14.32 -6.68 0.28
N TRP A 183 13.30 -7.26 -0.35
CA TRP A 183 12.97 -8.70 -0.35
C TRP A 183 13.81 -9.53 -1.33
N SER A 184 14.56 -8.86 -2.20
CA SER A 184 15.57 -9.47 -3.06
C SER A 184 16.77 -8.54 -3.16
N GLU A 185 17.91 -9.04 -3.63
CA GLU A 185 19.08 -8.21 -3.95
C GLU A 185 18.82 -7.29 -5.16
N ALA A 186 17.87 -7.66 -6.03
CA ALA A 186 17.51 -6.90 -7.21
C ALA A 186 16.66 -5.66 -6.89
N LYS A 187 15.82 -5.73 -5.84
CA LYS A 187 14.93 -4.63 -5.45
C LYS A 187 15.72 -3.46 -4.88
N THR A 188 15.64 -2.32 -5.55
CA THR A 188 16.40 -1.11 -5.23
C THR A 188 15.60 -0.15 -4.34
N LEU A 189 16.29 0.85 -3.78
CA LEU A 189 15.62 1.94 -3.05
C LEU A 189 14.75 2.79 -3.98
N ALA A 190 15.08 2.84 -5.29
CA ALA A 190 14.29 3.58 -6.27
C ALA A 190 12.94 2.87 -6.50
N ASP A 191 12.94 1.54 -6.54
CA ASP A 191 11.70 0.76 -6.72
C ASP A 191 10.76 0.93 -5.52
N ASP A 192 11.29 0.93 -4.29
CA ASP A 192 10.50 1.22 -3.09
C ASP A 192 9.94 2.66 -3.09
N ARG A 193 10.71 3.63 -3.58
CA ARG A 193 10.25 5.03 -3.71
C ARG A 193 9.15 5.15 -4.74
N GLU A 194 9.34 4.57 -5.91
CA GLU A 194 8.34 4.58 -6.99
C GLU A 194 7.06 3.85 -6.53
N THR A 195 7.17 2.70 -5.87
CA THR A 195 6.03 1.99 -5.28
C THR A 195 5.28 2.87 -4.26
N PHE A 196 6.01 3.64 -3.45
CA PHE A 196 5.42 4.54 -2.46
C PHE A 196 4.74 5.77 -3.12
N GLU A 197 5.33 6.31 -4.17
CA GLU A 197 4.76 7.39 -4.99
C GLU A 197 3.45 6.94 -5.66
N ARG A 198 3.42 5.71 -6.17
CA ARG A 198 2.30 5.10 -6.88
C ARG A 198 1.30 4.39 -5.97
N LEU A 199 1.39 4.55 -4.64
CA LEU A 199 0.59 3.80 -3.65
C LEU A 199 -0.93 3.88 -3.88
N ARG A 200 -1.43 4.98 -4.46
CA ARG A 200 -2.85 5.15 -4.77
C ARG A 200 -3.33 4.18 -5.86
N GLU A 201 -2.47 3.73 -6.77
CA GLU A 201 -2.83 2.77 -7.82
C GLU A 201 -3.40 1.46 -7.26
N PHE A 202 -2.94 1.01 -6.08
CA PHE A 202 -3.47 -0.21 -5.43
C PHE A 202 -4.94 -0.09 -5.05
N ARG A 203 -5.46 1.13 -4.86
CA ARG A 203 -6.90 1.36 -4.63
C ARG A 203 -7.75 0.93 -5.83
N GLY A 204 -7.14 0.84 -7.01
CA GLY A 204 -7.71 0.28 -8.23
C GLY A 204 -8.26 -1.13 -8.05
N TYR A 205 -7.71 -1.94 -7.14
CA TYR A 205 -8.21 -3.28 -6.81
C TYR A 205 -9.46 -3.29 -5.93
N GLY A 206 -9.86 -2.14 -5.37
CA GLY A 206 -11.07 -2.02 -4.56
C GLY A 206 -10.98 -2.71 -3.20
N ARG A 207 -9.78 -2.99 -2.70
CA ARG A 207 -9.52 -3.69 -1.43
C ARG A 207 -8.73 -2.82 -0.45
N PRO A 208 -8.79 -3.09 0.86
CA PRO A 208 -7.94 -2.42 1.82
C PRO A 208 -6.46 -2.72 1.58
N LEU A 209 -5.62 -1.86 2.11
CA LEU A 209 -4.19 -1.82 1.85
C LEU A 209 -3.43 -1.82 3.17
N LEU A 210 -2.52 -2.77 3.32
CA LEU A 210 -1.52 -2.81 4.37
C LEU A 210 -0.21 -2.21 3.87
N VAL A 211 0.45 -1.44 4.72
CA VAL A 211 1.79 -0.89 4.45
C VAL A 211 2.71 -1.17 5.63
N SER A 212 3.87 -1.75 5.33
CA SER A 212 4.95 -2.03 6.29
C SER A 212 6.19 -1.23 5.89
N ILE A 213 6.46 -0.10 6.56
CA ILE A 213 7.58 0.81 6.21
C ILE A 213 8.41 1.26 7.41
N ASN A 214 8.16 0.70 8.60
CA ASN A 214 8.89 1.04 9.81
C ASN A 214 10.41 0.81 9.64
N ARG A 215 11.19 1.87 9.85
CA ARG A 215 12.66 1.92 9.83
C ARG A 215 13.32 1.40 8.55
N LYS A 216 12.60 1.36 7.42
CA LYS A 216 13.11 0.84 6.14
C LYS A 216 14.20 1.71 5.52
N ASN A 217 15.11 1.05 4.83
CA ASN A 217 16.31 1.64 4.21
C ASN A 217 15.99 2.77 3.22
N PHE A 218 14.96 2.62 2.37
CA PHE A 218 14.63 3.63 1.35
C PHE A 218 14.19 4.97 1.95
N LEU A 219 13.56 4.96 3.14
CA LEU A 219 13.19 6.16 3.90
C LEU A 219 14.39 6.77 4.64
N ARG A 220 15.20 5.91 5.25
CA ARG A 220 16.41 6.33 5.96
C ARG A 220 17.40 7.04 5.06
N ASP A 221 17.57 6.54 3.84
CA ASP A 221 18.44 7.12 2.82
C ASP A 221 18.03 8.55 2.44
N ILE A 222 16.73 8.86 2.43
CA ILE A 222 16.21 10.20 2.11
C ILE A 222 16.70 11.24 3.12
N ALA A 223 16.77 10.89 4.41
CA ALA A 223 17.09 11.81 5.49
C ALA A 223 18.43 11.55 6.17
N ASP A 224 19.26 10.68 5.59
CA ASP A 224 20.57 10.27 6.12
C ASP A 224 20.48 9.79 7.59
N ARG A 225 19.67 8.76 7.85
CA ARG A 225 19.43 8.19 9.19
C ARG A 225 19.92 6.76 9.35
N SER A 226 20.45 6.47 10.55
CA SER A 226 20.68 5.12 11.07
C SER A 226 19.35 4.37 11.24
N THR A 227 19.38 3.07 11.55
CA THR A 227 18.15 2.32 11.86
C THR A 227 17.52 2.82 13.16
N GLU A 228 18.36 3.13 14.15
CA GLU A 228 18.00 3.58 15.50
C GLU A 228 17.34 4.97 15.45
N ASP A 229 17.81 5.85 14.58
CA ASP A 229 17.29 7.22 14.40
C ASP A 229 16.21 7.31 13.29
N ALA A 230 15.73 6.18 12.77
CA ALA A 230 14.79 6.13 11.66
C ALA A 230 13.32 6.36 12.03
N LEU A 231 12.98 6.43 13.32
CA LEU A 231 11.59 6.59 13.73
C LEU A 231 10.93 7.83 13.12
N PRO A 232 11.50 9.06 13.21
CA PRO A 232 10.85 10.25 12.64
C PRO A 232 10.56 10.17 11.14
N VAL A 233 11.43 9.52 10.35
CA VAL A 233 11.20 9.36 8.91
C VAL A 233 10.12 8.32 8.62
N SER A 234 10.03 7.28 9.45
CA SER A 234 8.99 6.26 9.37
C SER A 234 7.61 6.85 9.67
N LEU A 235 7.53 7.71 10.69
CA LEU A 235 6.30 8.40 11.06
C LEU A 235 5.83 9.36 9.96
N ALA A 236 6.74 10.16 9.40
CA ALA A 236 6.40 11.06 8.29
C ALA A 236 5.85 10.29 7.08
N ALA A 237 6.50 9.19 6.70
CA ALA A 237 6.05 8.33 5.62
C ALA A 237 4.73 7.62 5.95
N THR A 238 4.50 7.24 7.22
CA THR A 238 3.23 6.65 7.67
C THR A 238 2.06 7.61 7.48
N SER A 239 2.19 8.88 7.89
CA SER A 239 1.13 9.87 7.66
C SER A 239 0.80 10.00 6.17
N MET A 240 1.82 10.01 5.31
CA MET A 240 1.64 10.07 3.85
C MET A 240 1.01 8.79 3.28
N ALA A 241 1.40 7.61 3.77
CA ALA A 241 0.84 6.33 3.32
C ALA A 241 -0.66 6.25 3.61
N VAL A 242 -1.07 6.66 4.82
CA VAL A 242 -2.48 6.69 5.22
C VAL A 242 -3.26 7.73 4.41
N GLU A 243 -2.69 8.93 4.19
CA GLU A 243 -3.30 9.96 3.32
C GLU A 243 -3.52 9.44 1.89
N ARG A 244 -2.59 8.62 1.39
CA ARG A 244 -2.66 7.94 0.09
C ARG A 244 -3.56 6.70 0.07
N GLY A 245 -4.17 6.33 1.20
CA GLY A 245 -5.16 5.27 1.28
C GLY A 245 -4.67 3.94 1.86
N ALA A 246 -3.59 3.91 2.62
CA ALA A 246 -3.27 2.77 3.48
C ALA A 246 -4.28 2.67 4.64
N HIS A 247 -4.68 1.45 4.97
CA HIS A 247 -5.71 1.13 5.96
C HIS A 247 -5.15 0.38 7.17
N VAL A 248 -4.08 -0.38 6.96
CA VAL A 248 -3.35 -1.08 8.03
C VAL A 248 -1.89 -0.67 7.95
N ILE A 249 -1.29 -0.31 9.07
CA ILE A 249 0.15 -0.04 9.15
C ILE A 249 0.79 -1.09 10.05
N ARG A 250 1.69 -1.90 9.47
CA ARG A 250 2.47 -2.91 10.21
C ARG A 250 3.77 -2.29 10.73
N THR A 251 4.01 -2.39 12.03
CA THR A 251 5.09 -1.63 12.69
C THR A 251 5.62 -2.30 13.96
N HIS A 252 6.85 -1.92 14.35
CA HIS A 252 7.43 -2.25 15.66
C HIS A 252 7.28 -1.11 16.68
N ASP A 253 7.12 0.15 16.24
CA ASP A 253 6.97 1.33 17.11
C ASP A 253 5.48 1.72 17.15
N VAL A 254 4.67 1.01 17.94
CA VAL A 254 3.19 1.04 17.84
C VAL A 254 2.62 2.41 18.19
N ALA A 255 2.94 2.94 19.38
CA ALA A 255 2.35 4.17 19.89
C ALA A 255 2.58 5.36 18.94
N GLU A 256 3.81 5.59 18.50
CA GLU A 256 4.13 6.72 17.63
C GLU A 256 3.57 6.53 16.21
N THR A 257 3.58 5.30 15.70
CA THR A 257 2.99 4.99 14.39
C THR A 257 1.50 5.25 14.39
N ARG A 258 0.81 4.92 15.48
CA ARG A 258 -0.62 5.20 15.67
C ARG A 258 -0.90 6.69 15.57
N ASP A 259 -0.12 7.53 16.25
CA ASP A 259 -0.26 8.99 16.18
C ASP A 259 -0.06 9.50 14.74
N ALA A 260 0.97 9.02 14.05
CA ALA A 260 1.23 9.40 12.66
C ALA A 260 0.10 8.97 11.70
N ALA A 261 -0.43 7.77 11.88
CA ALA A 261 -1.55 7.24 11.10
C ALA A 261 -2.83 8.07 11.32
N LEU A 262 -3.13 8.44 12.58
CA LEU A 262 -4.27 9.30 12.89
C LEU A 262 -4.14 10.68 12.25
N VAL A 263 -2.93 11.27 12.24
CA VAL A 263 -2.66 12.53 11.55
C VAL A 263 -2.88 12.37 10.04
N GLY A 264 -2.34 11.31 9.42
CA GLY A 264 -2.53 11.03 8.01
C GLY A 264 -4.00 10.89 7.63
N HIS A 265 -4.77 10.17 8.45
CA HIS A 265 -6.21 9.99 8.26
C HIS A 265 -6.99 11.30 8.40
N ALA A 266 -6.66 12.13 9.39
CA ALA A 266 -7.35 13.40 9.63
C ALA A 266 -7.17 14.42 8.48
N PHE A 267 -6.08 14.32 7.72
CA PHE A 267 -5.80 15.16 6.56
C PHE A 267 -6.07 14.49 5.21
N ALA A 268 -6.54 13.24 5.22
CA ALA A 268 -6.97 12.58 4.00
C ALA A 268 -8.17 13.32 3.39
N ARG A 269 -8.23 13.37 2.06
CA ARG A 269 -9.34 14.01 1.34
C ARG A 269 -10.65 13.29 1.63
N GLU A 270 -11.65 14.02 2.12
CA GLU A 270 -13.04 13.54 2.15
C GLU A 270 -13.55 13.38 0.70
N ARG A 271 -14.08 12.20 0.40
CA ARG A 271 -14.64 11.86 -0.92
C ARG A 271 -16.11 11.51 -0.79
N HIS A 272 -16.92 11.88 -1.77
CA HIS A 272 -18.32 11.52 -1.78
C HIS A 272 -18.51 10.01 -1.94
N ARG A 273 -19.33 9.40 -1.08
CA ARG A 273 -19.74 8.01 -1.23
C ARG A 273 -21.14 7.80 -0.70
N ASP A 274 -22.00 7.21 -1.53
CA ASP A 274 -23.29 6.69 -1.12
C ASP A 274 -23.55 5.31 -1.74
N ARG A 275 -24.79 4.83 -1.71
CA ARG A 275 -25.15 3.50 -2.24
C ARG A 275 -25.10 3.39 -3.77
N ALA A 276 -25.09 4.51 -4.49
CA ALA A 276 -25.16 4.58 -5.94
C ALA A 276 -23.91 5.20 -6.57
N VAL A 277 -23.21 6.09 -5.86
CA VAL A 277 -22.10 6.88 -6.38
C VAL A 277 -20.92 6.87 -5.41
N GLU A 278 -19.72 6.63 -5.93
CA GLU A 278 -18.45 6.76 -5.21
C GLU A 278 -17.52 7.68 -6.02
N GLU A 279 -17.02 8.73 -5.38
CA GLU A 279 -15.94 9.57 -5.92
C GLU A 279 -14.61 8.82 -5.75
N LEU A 280 -13.95 8.56 -6.88
CA LEU A 280 -12.65 7.89 -6.93
C LEU A 280 -11.53 8.90 -6.69
N ASP A 281 -10.45 8.44 -6.05
CA ASP A 281 -9.27 9.25 -5.79
C ASP A 281 -8.27 9.08 -6.94
N VAL A 282 -8.51 9.79 -8.04
CA VAL A 282 -7.71 9.73 -9.26
C VAL A 282 -6.98 11.04 -9.46
N THR A 283 -5.67 10.96 -9.56
CA THR A 283 -4.72 12.06 -9.75
C THR A 283 -3.73 11.79 -10.90
N THR A 284 -3.60 10.54 -11.34
CA THR A 284 -2.75 10.13 -12.46
C THR A 284 -3.49 9.22 -13.45
N VAL A 285 -2.97 9.13 -14.68
CA VAL A 285 -3.59 8.29 -15.73
C VAL A 285 -3.55 6.82 -15.32
N ARG A 286 -2.45 6.36 -14.73
CA ARG A 286 -2.31 4.99 -14.23
C ARG A 286 -3.35 4.66 -13.15
N GLU A 287 -3.62 5.58 -12.22
CA GLU A 287 -4.69 5.39 -11.23
C GLU A 287 -6.06 5.23 -11.91
N ALA A 288 -6.34 6.02 -12.95
CA ALA A 288 -7.57 5.90 -13.73
C ALA A 288 -7.65 4.53 -14.45
N GLU A 289 -6.58 4.08 -15.10
CA GLU A 289 -6.50 2.78 -15.78
C GLU A 289 -6.86 1.65 -14.81
N ARG A 290 -6.25 1.61 -13.62
CA ARG A 290 -6.53 0.55 -12.63
C ARG A 290 -8.00 0.53 -12.18
N HIS A 291 -8.62 1.70 -12.02
CA HIS A 291 -10.03 1.77 -11.69
C HIS A 291 -10.94 1.35 -12.86
N ILE A 292 -10.59 1.70 -14.09
CA ILE A 292 -11.31 1.32 -15.32
C ILE A 292 -11.23 -0.20 -15.52
N ASP A 293 -10.05 -0.79 -15.38
CA ASP A 293 -9.82 -2.24 -15.48
C ASP A 293 -10.69 -3.02 -14.49
N ARG A 294 -10.70 -2.60 -13.21
CA ARG A 294 -11.55 -3.23 -12.19
C ARG A 294 -13.04 -3.18 -12.56
N LEU A 295 -13.47 -2.12 -13.23
CA LEU A 295 -14.86 -1.95 -13.66
C LEU A 295 -15.14 -2.61 -15.03
N GLY A 296 -14.16 -3.24 -15.66
CA GLY A 296 -14.27 -3.89 -16.96
C GLY A 296 -14.43 -2.90 -18.13
N GLY A 297 -13.86 -1.70 -18.00
CA GLY A 297 -13.89 -0.66 -19.02
C GLY A 297 -12.72 -0.71 -20.01
N ASP A 298 -12.60 0.32 -20.85
CA ASP A 298 -11.52 0.48 -21.83
C ASP A 298 -10.54 1.58 -21.36
N ASN A 299 -9.27 1.21 -21.16
CA ASN A 299 -8.23 2.12 -20.70
C ASN A 299 -7.92 3.25 -21.69
N ALA A 300 -8.39 3.18 -22.94
CA ALA A 300 -8.31 4.31 -23.87
C ALA A 300 -8.98 5.59 -23.33
N ALA A 301 -9.89 5.49 -22.35
CA ALA A 301 -10.54 6.62 -21.70
C ALA A 301 -9.78 7.19 -20.48
N ALA A 302 -8.71 6.54 -20.01
CA ALA A 302 -8.00 6.95 -18.79
C ALA A 302 -7.40 8.36 -18.87
N PRO A 303 -6.80 8.80 -19.99
CA PRO A 303 -6.29 10.17 -20.12
C PRO A 303 -7.36 11.26 -20.01
N ASP A 304 -8.63 10.94 -20.26
CA ASP A 304 -9.76 11.87 -20.11
C ASP A 304 -10.24 12.01 -18.65
N ALA A 305 -9.75 11.17 -17.73
CA ALA A 305 -10.13 11.19 -16.32
C ALA A 305 -9.24 12.11 -15.46
N VAL A 306 -8.11 12.57 -15.99
CA VAL A 306 -7.09 13.34 -15.26
C VAL A 306 -6.98 14.72 -15.87
N ALA A 307 -7.16 15.75 -15.03
CA ALA A 307 -7.07 17.14 -15.46
C ALA A 307 -5.87 17.84 -14.83
N HIS A 308 -5.18 18.64 -15.65
CA HIS A 308 -4.08 19.50 -15.20
C HIS A 308 -4.46 20.97 -15.41
N ALA A 309 -3.85 21.84 -14.61
CA ALA A 309 -4.04 23.28 -14.70
C ALA A 309 -2.68 24.00 -14.60
N TYR A 310 -2.50 25.01 -15.45
CA TYR A 310 -1.24 25.73 -15.63
C TYR A 310 -1.45 27.24 -15.58
N GLU A 311 -0.49 27.94 -14.98
CA GLU A 311 -0.25 29.35 -15.21
C GLU A 311 0.72 29.49 -16.40
N VAL A 312 0.24 29.98 -17.53
CA VAL A 312 1.01 30.10 -18.77
C VAL A 312 1.38 31.56 -19.03
N ARG A 313 2.70 31.80 -19.08
CA ARG A 313 3.27 33.10 -19.46
C ARG A 313 3.63 33.10 -20.93
N ALA A 314 2.90 33.89 -21.72
CA ALA A 314 3.10 33.98 -23.17
C ALA A 314 3.31 35.43 -23.64
N PRO A 315 4.07 35.63 -24.73
CA PRO A 315 4.15 36.93 -25.41
C PRO A 315 2.77 37.50 -25.70
N SER A 316 2.59 38.81 -25.48
CA SER A 316 1.28 39.46 -25.57
C SER A 316 0.61 39.30 -26.95
N ASP A 317 1.40 39.23 -28.01
CA ASP A 317 0.97 39.01 -29.38
C ASP A 317 0.54 37.57 -29.66
N MET A 318 0.93 36.60 -28.82
CA MET A 318 0.58 35.18 -28.95
C MET A 318 -0.56 34.73 -28.04
N ARG A 319 -1.03 35.57 -27.11
CA ARG A 319 -2.09 35.20 -26.15
C ARG A 319 -3.40 34.85 -26.83
N GLN A 320 -3.81 35.61 -27.85
CA GLN A 320 -5.03 35.31 -28.59
C GLN A 320 -4.92 33.96 -29.31
N THR A 321 -3.75 33.64 -29.86
CA THR A 321 -3.47 32.33 -30.49
C THR A 321 -3.66 31.18 -29.50
N LEU A 322 -3.28 31.36 -28.23
CA LEU A 322 -3.51 30.36 -27.18
C LEU A 322 -5.01 30.21 -26.88
N VAL A 323 -5.74 31.33 -26.74
CA VAL A 323 -7.20 31.30 -26.50
C VAL A 323 -7.95 30.63 -27.66
N ASP A 324 -7.56 30.93 -28.89
CA ASP A 324 -8.16 30.36 -30.09
C ASP A 324 -7.88 28.85 -30.17
N ALA A 325 -6.65 28.42 -29.89
CA ALA A 325 -6.29 27.00 -29.87
C ALA A 325 -7.04 26.21 -28.79
N ALA A 326 -7.25 26.80 -27.62
CA ALA A 326 -7.96 26.16 -26.51
C ALA A 326 -9.45 25.97 -26.81
N SER A 327 -10.08 26.97 -27.45
CA SER A 327 -11.50 26.93 -27.84
C SER A 327 -11.83 25.73 -28.73
N ASP A 328 -10.86 25.27 -29.52
CA ASP A 328 -11.04 24.16 -30.45
C ASP A 328 -10.68 22.78 -29.87
N THR A 329 -10.17 22.71 -28.63
CA THR A 329 -9.71 21.46 -27.98
C THR A 329 -10.46 21.13 -26.69
N GLY A 330 -11.41 21.97 -26.25
CA GLY A 330 -12.11 21.78 -24.97
C GLY A 330 -11.35 22.32 -23.76
N VAL A 331 -10.08 22.72 -23.95
CA VAL A 331 -9.24 23.32 -22.90
C VAL A 331 -9.84 24.66 -22.46
N VAL A 332 -9.93 24.83 -21.14
CA VAL A 332 -10.22 26.13 -20.51
C VAL A 332 -8.99 27.01 -20.65
N CYS A 333 -9.10 28.15 -21.34
CA CYS A 333 -8.07 29.17 -21.39
C CYS A 333 -8.66 30.55 -21.08
N THR A 334 -8.22 31.16 -19.97
CA THR A 334 -8.72 32.48 -19.53
C THR A 334 -7.65 33.24 -18.78
N GLY A 335 -7.73 34.57 -18.74
CA GLY A 335 -6.74 35.39 -18.05
C GLY A 335 -6.48 36.73 -18.74
N GLY A 336 -5.34 37.33 -18.39
CA GLY A 336 -4.96 38.67 -18.86
C GLY A 336 -3.50 38.71 -19.28
N GLU A 337 -2.62 39.06 -18.33
CA GLU A 337 -1.18 39.03 -18.57
C GLU A 337 -0.63 37.60 -18.61
N ASP A 338 -1.01 36.81 -17.62
CA ASP A 338 -0.82 35.37 -17.59
C ASP A 338 -2.16 34.67 -17.85
N LEU A 339 -2.09 33.48 -18.45
CA LEU A 339 -3.25 32.68 -18.83
C LEU A 339 -3.37 31.46 -17.92
N PHE A 340 -4.55 31.25 -17.34
CA PHE A 340 -4.94 29.99 -16.75
C PHE A 340 -5.36 29.03 -17.86
N VAL A 341 -4.67 27.90 -17.97
CA VAL A 341 -4.91 26.85 -18.97
C VAL A 341 -5.19 25.53 -18.27
N ALA A 342 -6.35 24.92 -18.49
CA ALA A 342 -6.70 23.64 -17.86
C ALA A 342 -7.53 22.75 -18.77
N GLY A 343 -7.31 21.44 -18.68
CA GLY A 343 -8.02 20.42 -19.46
C GLY A 343 -7.58 19.02 -19.05
N THR A 344 -8.20 18.00 -19.65
CA THR A 344 -7.74 16.61 -19.49
C THR A 344 -6.39 16.38 -20.17
N THR A 345 -5.71 15.27 -19.86
CA THR A 345 -4.46 14.89 -20.55
C THR A 345 -4.64 14.89 -22.08
N THR A 346 -5.71 14.27 -22.59
CA THR A 346 -6.02 14.26 -24.04
C THR A 346 -6.31 15.64 -24.63
N GLU A 347 -7.06 16.48 -23.91
CA GLU A 347 -7.36 17.85 -24.34
C GLU A 347 -6.09 18.70 -24.40
N LEU A 348 -5.18 18.53 -23.43
CA LEU A 348 -3.92 19.25 -23.32
C LEU A 348 -2.88 18.80 -24.35
N GLU A 349 -2.81 17.51 -24.69
CA GLU A 349 -2.01 17.02 -25.81
C GLU A 349 -2.48 17.66 -27.13
N SER A 350 -3.79 17.63 -27.37
CA SER A 350 -4.41 18.24 -28.55
C SER A 350 -4.14 19.75 -28.61
N PHE A 351 -4.19 20.42 -27.46
CA PHE A 351 -3.86 21.83 -27.34
C PHE A 351 -2.39 22.09 -27.67
N ALA A 352 -1.46 21.30 -27.11
CA ALA A 352 -0.03 21.39 -27.37
C ALA A 352 0.30 21.22 -28.87
N ASP A 353 -0.35 20.28 -29.55
CA ASP A 353 -0.22 20.07 -31.00
C ASP A 353 -0.68 21.28 -31.81
N ARG A 354 -1.82 21.87 -31.44
CA ARG A 354 -2.35 23.05 -32.12
C ARG A 354 -1.47 24.27 -31.95
N ILE A 355 -1.03 24.58 -30.74
CA ILE A 355 -0.20 25.77 -30.50
C ILE A 355 1.19 25.62 -31.16
N THR A 356 1.73 24.40 -31.19
CA THR A 356 2.95 24.06 -31.94
C THR A 356 2.78 24.35 -33.43
N SER A 357 1.63 23.96 -33.99
CA SER A 357 1.29 24.18 -35.41
C SER A 357 1.02 25.64 -35.72
N ALA A 358 0.44 26.39 -34.78
CA ALA A 358 0.10 27.80 -34.95
C ALA A 358 1.33 28.72 -34.91
N SER A 359 2.31 28.43 -34.04
CA SER A 359 3.51 29.27 -33.93
C SER A 359 4.70 28.55 -33.32
N LYS A 360 5.86 28.69 -33.97
CA LYS A 360 7.16 28.23 -33.41
C LYS A 360 7.50 28.90 -32.08
N ALA A 361 6.99 30.10 -31.81
CA ALA A 361 7.22 30.80 -30.54
C ALA A 361 6.53 30.12 -29.35
N LEU A 362 5.51 29.28 -29.62
CA LEU A 362 4.77 28.53 -28.59
C LEU A 362 5.28 27.10 -28.40
N ALA A 363 6.25 26.65 -29.20
CA ALA A 363 6.77 25.28 -29.12
C ALA A 363 7.40 24.96 -27.76
N GLY A 364 8.00 25.94 -27.09
CA GLY A 364 8.51 25.78 -25.73
C GLY A 364 7.39 25.50 -24.73
N ILE A 365 6.32 26.30 -24.75
CA ILE A 365 5.14 26.11 -23.87
C ILE A 365 4.50 24.73 -24.14
N ALA A 366 4.36 24.35 -25.41
CA ALA A 366 3.82 23.04 -25.78
C ALA A 366 4.70 21.88 -25.28
N GLY A 367 6.03 22.06 -25.28
CA GLY A 367 6.97 21.08 -24.77
C GLY A 367 6.84 20.88 -23.26
N GLU A 368 6.76 21.98 -22.49
CA GLU A 368 6.58 21.93 -21.04
C GLU A 368 5.23 21.32 -20.63
N ILE A 369 4.15 21.60 -21.37
CA ILE A 369 2.84 20.98 -21.13
C ILE A 369 2.93 19.47 -21.35
N ARG A 370 3.50 19.02 -22.48
CA ARG A 370 3.65 17.57 -22.75
C ARG A 370 4.48 16.87 -21.68
N ALA A 371 5.63 17.44 -21.31
CA ALA A 371 6.50 16.87 -20.29
C ALA A 371 5.87 16.81 -18.89
N SER A 372 4.80 17.55 -18.64
CA SER A 372 4.09 17.59 -17.35
C SER A 372 2.92 16.61 -17.27
N ILE A 373 2.40 16.12 -18.40
CA ILE A 373 1.26 15.21 -18.45
C ILE A 373 1.67 13.75 -18.75
N ASP A 374 2.91 13.55 -19.23
CA ASP A 374 3.63 12.27 -19.22
C ASP A 374 3.98 11.88 -17.77
#